data_AF-A0A661ZT19-F1
#
_entry.id   AF-A0A661ZT19-F1
#
_cell.length_a   1.000
_cell.length_b   1.000
_cell.length_c   1.000
_cell.angle_alpha   90.00
_cell.angle_beta   90.00
_cell.angle_gamma   90.00
#
_symmetry.space_group_name_H-M   'P 1'
#
loop_
_entity.id
_entity.type
_entity.pdbx_description
1 polymer ?
#
loop_
_entity_poly.entity_id
_entity_poly.type
_entity_poly.pdbx_seq_one_letter_code
_entity_poly.pdbx_strand_id
1 'polypeptide(L)'
;MTLTEQVTKNIVRKLINGDDYRIEIVTLINAEFLQFAIEFFKQVAEAKLNNQDIDIDWYKKEMLSLELSPEEIAINSGLNKKTITNMYNSGTREVVIDASYEHYDTLYKAIDDLTKVEDLNLSLQIKFNKVSVELDINESLIVINTLAVKRAALRGGLWSTAGKQTEGPLMITLCKLYNVPIENYSIKPRAKKIKKGEVNREIDFFLRLDDTEYKCEVKLMGKGNPESADAVIARDSAVFVADKLSDQNKAQLEQLNVEWVEMRNEVGFKRFKTVLENLGIPHSELGDIDIEKRMDEIFNEIFT
;
A
#
# COMPACT_ATOMS: atom_id res chain seq x y z
N MET A 1 -3.13 7.84 -3.26
CA MET A 1 -3.39 6.77 -4.22
C MET A 1 -4.53 5.91 -3.73
N THR A 2 -5.41 5.52 -4.64
CA THR A 2 -6.59 4.67 -4.41
C THR A 2 -6.55 3.60 -5.48
N LEU A 3 -6.77 2.33 -5.13
CA LEU A 3 -6.94 1.30 -6.14
C LEU A 3 -8.26 1.50 -6.88
N THR A 4 -8.29 1.13 -8.15
CA THR A 4 -9.57 1.01 -8.84
C THR A 4 -10.35 -0.17 -8.27
N GLU A 5 -11.68 -0.09 -8.31
CA GLU A 5 -12.53 -1.20 -7.86
C GLU A 5 -12.21 -2.51 -8.59
N GLN A 6 -11.84 -2.43 -9.87
CA GLN A 6 -11.44 -3.60 -10.64
C GLN A 6 -10.20 -4.28 -10.08
N VAL A 7 -9.20 -3.52 -9.62
CA VAL A 7 -8.00 -4.09 -8.99
C VAL A 7 -8.38 -4.75 -7.66
N THR A 8 -9.21 -4.11 -6.85
CA THR A 8 -9.70 -4.71 -5.59
C THR A 8 -10.49 -6.00 -5.84
N LYS A 9 -11.39 -6.04 -6.84
CA LYS A 9 -12.12 -7.25 -7.26
C LYS A 9 -11.15 -8.37 -7.67
N ASN A 10 -10.12 -8.05 -8.46
CA ASN A 10 -9.12 -9.03 -8.87
C ASN A 10 -8.34 -9.60 -7.68
N ILE A 11 -7.96 -8.77 -6.72
CA ILE A 11 -7.27 -9.21 -5.50
C ILE A 11 -8.16 -10.15 -4.69
N VAL A 12 -9.41 -9.76 -4.40
CA VAL A 12 -10.34 -10.62 -3.65
C VAL A 12 -10.56 -11.94 -4.37
N ARG A 13 -10.80 -11.91 -5.70
CA ARG A 13 -10.97 -13.13 -6.51
C ARG A 13 -9.77 -14.07 -6.37
N LYS A 14 -8.54 -13.54 -6.51
CA LYS A 14 -7.32 -14.34 -6.33
C LYS A 14 -7.22 -14.93 -4.93
N LEU A 15 -7.52 -14.16 -3.89
CA LEU A 15 -7.49 -14.66 -2.51
C LEU A 15 -8.50 -15.79 -2.27
N ILE A 16 -9.73 -15.66 -2.79
CA ILE A 16 -10.75 -16.72 -2.69
C ILE A 16 -10.28 -17.99 -3.43
N ASN A 17 -9.64 -17.84 -4.58
CA ASN A 17 -9.12 -18.97 -5.35
C ASN A 17 -7.81 -19.56 -4.81
N GLY A 18 -7.24 -18.98 -3.75
CA GLY A 18 -5.94 -19.40 -3.21
C GLY A 18 -4.75 -19.03 -4.12
N ASP A 19 -4.93 -18.06 -5.02
CA ASP A 19 -3.92 -17.56 -5.93
C ASP A 19 -3.10 -16.40 -5.34
N ASP A 20 -1.90 -16.17 -5.90
CA ASP A 20 -1.07 -15.03 -5.52
C ASP A 20 -1.57 -13.71 -6.13
N TYR A 21 -2.12 -12.82 -5.30
CA TYR A 21 -2.60 -11.51 -5.71
C TYR A 21 -1.49 -10.48 -5.94
N ARG A 22 -0.24 -10.74 -5.50
CA ARG A 22 0.86 -9.76 -5.53
C ARG A 22 1.16 -9.25 -6.94
N ILE A 23 0.89 -10.06 -7.95
CA ILE A 23 1.09 -9.68 -9.35
C ILE A 23 0.22 -8.48 -9.77
N GLU A 24 -0.99 -8.35 -9.22
CA GLU A 24 -1.87 -7.20 -9.48
C GLU A 24 -1.22 -5.91 -8.97
N ILE A 25 -0.66 -5.96 -7.76
CA ILE A 25 -0.01 -4.82 -7.13
C ILE A 25 1.31 -4.46 -7.84
N VAL A 26 2.15 -5.46 -8.15
CA VAL A 26 3.41 -5.23 -8.87
C VAL A 26 3.16 -4.61 -10.23
N THR A 27 2.14 -5.09 -10.95
CA THR A 27 1.76 -4.55 -12.27
C THR A 27 1.33 -3.09 -12.15
N LEU A 28 0.53 -2.74 -11.15
CA LEU A 28 0.12 -1.35 -10.90
C LEU A 28 1.31 -0.44 -10.55
N ILE A 29 2.20 -0.88 -9.64
CA ILE A 29 3.42 -0.12 -9.28
C ILE A 29 4.28 0.10 -10.54
N ASN A 30 4.39 -0.89 -11.43
CA ASN A 30 5.14 -0.76 -12.68
C ASN A 30 4.51 0.27 -13.61
N ALA A 31 3.20 0.19 -13.84
CA ALA A 31 2.49 1.12 -14.70
C ALA A 31 2.60 2.57 -14.20
N GLU A 32 2.32 2.80 -12.91
CA GLU A 32 2.38 4.15 -12.32
C GLU A 32 3.81 4.71 -12.32
N PHE A 33 4.81 3.87 -12.01
CA PHE A 33 6.21 4.30 -12.02
C PHE A 33 6.69 4.66 -13.44
N LEU A 34 6.37 3.84 -14.44
CA LEU A 34 6.79 4.09 -15.82
C LEU A 34 6.10 5.34 -16.39
N GLN A 35 4.82 5.54 -16.07
CA GLN A 35 4.11 6.77 -16.43
C GLN A 35 4.78 8.00 -15.81
N PHE A 36 5.06 7.94 -14.50
CA PHE A 36 5.81 9.00 -13.81
C PHE A 36 7.17 9.24 -14.45
N ALA A 37 7.95 8.19 -14.74
CA ALA A 37 9.28 8.34 -15.32
C ALA A 37 9.23 9.05 -16.67
N ILE A 38 8.27 8.70 -17.52
CA ILE A 38 8.08 9.36 -18.82
C ILE A 38 7.73 10.85 -18.64
N GLU A 39 6.81 11.18 -17.72
CA GLU A 39 6.42 12.56 -17.44
C GLU A 39 7.57 13.37 -16.84
N PHE A 40 8.29 12.79 -15.88
CA PHE A 40 9.43 13.39 -15.22
C PHE A 40 10.57 13.69 -16.22
N PHE A 41 10.90 12.76 -17.12
CA PHE A 41 11.90 13.03 -18.14
C PHE A 41 11.48 14.13 -19.13
N LYS A 42 10.18 14.26 -19.43
CA LYS A 42 9.68 15.40 -20.22
C LYS A 42 9.88 16.72 -19.48
N GLN A 43 9.54 16.77 -18.19
CA GLN A 43 9.75 17.95 -17.35
C GLN A 43 11.23 18.33 -17.29
N VAL A 44 12.13 17.37 -17.08
CA VAL A 44 13.58 17.59 -17.09
C VAL A 44 14.06 18.15 -18.44
N ALA A 45 13.59 17.57 -19.56
CA ALA A 45 13.95 18.07 -20.88
C ALA A 45 13.45 19.49 -21.14
N GLU A 46 12.21 19.79 -20.79
CA GLU A 46 11.63 21.14 -20.93
C GLU A 46 12.35 22.16 -20.05
N ALA A 47 12.62 21.82 -18.79
CA ALA A 47 13.35 22.66 -17.85
C ALA A 47 14.76 23.00 -18.33
N LYS A 48 15.48 22.01 -18.88
CA LYS A 48 16.84 22.21 -19.42
C LYS A 48 16.83 23.02 -20.72
N LEU A 49 15.78 22.93 -21.54
CA LEU A 49 15.63 23.72 -22.76
C LEU A 49 15.25 25.18 -22.50
N ASN A 50 14.47 25.42 -21.45
CA ASN A 50 13.97 26.76 -21.11
C ASN A 50 15.00 27.61 -20.33
N ASN A 51 15.99 27.00 -19.68
CA ASN A 51 17.04 27.75 -18.99
C ASN A 51 18.15 28.15 -19.97
N GLN A 52 18.27 29.47 -20.19
CA GLN A 52 19.23 30.07 -21.11
C GLN A 52 20.65 30.18 -20.51
N ASP A 53 20.78 30.11 -19.18
CA ASP A 53 22.06 30.19 -18.48
C ASP A 53 22.47 28.83 -17.91
N ILE A 54 23.68 28.39 -18.26
CA ILE A 54 24.34 27.15 -17.84
C ILE A 54 24.97 27.38 -16.45
N ASP A 55 24.15 27.74 -15.46
CA ASP A 55 24.56 27.63 -14.06
C ASP A 55 23.68 26.62 -13.31
N ILE A 56 24.20 26.17 -12.16
CA ILE A 56 23.86 24.92 -11.49
C ILE A 56 22.47 24.92 -10.81
N ASP A 57 21.66 25.97 -10.91
CA ASP A 57 20.42 26.06 -10.12
C ASP A 57 19.11 25.81 -10.88
N TRP A 58 19.17 25.40 -12.16
CA TRP A 58 17.96 25.12 -12.94
C TRP A 58 17.09 24.02 -12.29
N TYR A 59 17.73 22.98 -11.73
CA TYR A 59 16.99 21.88 -11.10
C TYR A 59 16.25 22.37 -9.86
N LYS A 60 16.91 23.14 -8.99
CA LYS A 60 16.29 23.71 -7.78
C LYS A 60 15.15 24.65 -8.15
N LYS A 61 15.36 25.51 -9.14
CA LYS A 61 14.36 26.46 -9.63
C LYS A 61 13.12 25.78 -10.21
N GLU A 62 13.30 24.80 -11.09
CA GLU A 62 12.20 24.19 -11.84
C GLU A 62 11.59 23.00 -11.08
N MET A 63 12.43 22.10 -10.57
CA MET A 63 12.02 20.84 -9.96
C MET A 63 11.71 20.97 -8.47
N LEU A 64 12.17 22.04 -7.80
CA LEU A 64 11.84 22.34 -6.41
C LEU A 64 11.12 23.69 -6.25
N SER A 65 10.42 24.12 -7.31
CA SER A 65 9.60 25.32 -7.33
C SER A 65 8.49 25.30 -6.27
N LEU A 66 8.23 26.44 -5.65
CA LEU A 66 7.12 26.63 -4.71
C LEU A 66 5.74 26.52 -5.36
N GLU A 67 5.65 26.46 -6.68
CA GLU A 67 4.39 26.18 -7.40
C GLU A 67 4.04 24.68 -7.38
N LEU A 68 5.02 23.81 -7.09
CA LEU A 68 4.79 22.37 -6.99
C LEU A 68 4.12 21.99 -5.66
N SER A 69 3.52 20.80 -5.64
CA SER A 69 3.00 20.25 -4.40
C SER A 69 4.15 19.86 -3.45
N PRO A 70 3.91 19.83 -2.12
CA PRO A 70 4.97 19.45 -1.17
C PRO A 70 5.47 18.01 -1.39
N GLU A 71 4.62 17.14 -1.94
CA GLU A 71 5.01 15.77 -2.25
C GLU A 71 5.94 15.72 -3.46
N GLU A 72 5.68 16.49 -4.51
CA GLU A 72 6.58 16.60 -5.66
C GLU A 72 7.93 17.20 -5.27
N ILE A 73 7.95 18.27 -4.49
CA ILE A 73 9.19 18.89 -3.99
C ILE A 73 10.00 17.88 -3.18
N ALA A 74 9.35 17.13 -2.27
CA ALA A 74 10.01 16.10 -1.49
C ALA A 74 10.64 15.02 -2.41
N ILE A 75 9.86 14.45 -3.33
CA ILE A 75 10.35 13.41 -4.25
C ILE A 75 11.52 13.93 -5.09
N ASN A 76 11.40 15.13 -5.65
CA ASN A 76 12.42 15.75 -6.49
C ASN A 76 13.70 16.08 -5.70
N SER A 77 13.59 16.36 -4.40
CA SER A 77 14.76 16.55 -3.53
C SER A 77 15.47 15.26 -3.12
N GLY A 78 14.93 14.09 -3.52
CA GLY A 78 15.47 12.79 -3.13
C GLY A 78 14.88 12.24 -1.81
N LEU A 79 13.73 12.76 -1.35
CA LEU A 79 13.06 12.28 -0.14
C LEU A 79 11.62 11.85 -0.38
N ASN A 80 11.15 10.93 0.46
CA ASN A 80 9.72 10.66 0.59
C ASN A 80 9.14 11.60 1.65
N LYS A 81 8.01 12.26 1.35
CA LYS A 81 7.26 13.10 2.30
C LYS A 81 7.00 12.40 3.65
N LYS A 82 6.71 11.10 3.64
CA LYS A 82 6.52 10.30 4.87
C LYS A 82 7.79 10.27 5.74
N THR A 83 8.97 10.20 5.12
CA THR A 83 10.26 10.26 5.81
C THR A 83 10.42 11.59 6.52
N ILE A 84 10.13 12.70 5.83
CA ILE A 84 10.18 14.05 6.41
C ILE A 84 9.22 14.14 7.59
N THR A 85 7.95 13.73 7.41
CA THR A 85 6.97 13.75 8.50
C THR A 85 7.45 12.99 9.73
N ASN A 86 8.11 11.85 9.55
CA ASN A 86 8.64 11.06 10.67
C ASN A 86 9.86 11.70 11.33
N MET A 87 10.76 12.31 10.55
CA MET A 87 11.96 12.97 11.08
C MET A 87 11.63 14.23 11.87
N TYR A 88 10.68 15.02 11.37
CA TYR A 88 10.34 16.34 11.92
C TYR A 88 9.07 16.32 12.78
N ASN A 89 8.39 15.17 12.90
CA ASN A 89 7.08 15.02 13.54
C ASN A 89 6.02 16.02 13.01
N SER A 90 6.19 16.49 11.76
CA SER A 90 5.31 17.46 11.13
C SER A 90 5.29 17.26 9.62
N GLY A 91 4.10 17.29 9.03
CA GLY A 91 3.89 17.19 7.58
C GLY A 91 3.35 18.48 6.97
N THR A 92 3.53 19.63 7.63
CA THR A 92 3.11 20.93 7.10
C THR A 92 3.89 21.29 5.84
N ARG A 93 3.32 22.15 4.99
CA ARG A 93 3.93 22.53 3.72
C ARG A 93 5.32 23.13 3.93
N GLU A 94 5.45 24.02 4.90
CA GLU A 94 6.68 24.75 5.21
C GLU A 94 7.78 23.78 5.63
N VAL A 95 7.50 22.89 6.60
CA VAL A 95 8.46 21.88 7.08
C VAL A 95 8.90 20.96 5.95
N VAL A 96 7.97 20.55 5.08
CA VAL A 96 8.30 19.70 3.94
C VAL A 96 9.23 20.41 2.96
N ILE A 97 8.97 21.67 2.64
CA ILE A 97 9.79 22.45 1.71
C ILE A 97 11.18 22.69 2.29
N ASP A 98 11.28 23.16 3.53
CA ASP A 98 12.55 23.46 4.19
C ASP A 98 13.44 22.21 4.26
N ALA A 99 12.87 21.08 4.72
CA ALA A 99 13.59 19.81 4.79
C ALA A 99 14.01 19.29 3.41
N SER A 100 13.20 19.54 2.37
CA SER A 100 13.52 19.13 1.00
C SER A 100 14.68 19.96 0.43
N TYR A 101 14.71 21.27 0.68
CA TYR A 101 15.83 22.12 0.26
C TYR A 101 17.14 21.75 0.96
N GLU A 102 17.11 21.56 2.28
CA GLU A 102 18.29 21.13 3.04
C GLU A 102 18.82 19.76 2.56
N HIS A 103 17.91 18.81 2.32
CA HIS A 103 18.29 17.49 1.81
C HIS A 103 18.86 17.56 0.40
N TYR A 104 18.25 18.34 -0.50
CA TYR A 104 18.76 18.51 -1.86
C TYR A 104 20.21 19.03 -1.84
N ASP A 105 20.48 20.07 -1.06
CA ASP A 105 21.84 20.65 -0.96
C ASP A 105 22.84 19.62 -0.41
N THR A 106 22.42 18.80 0.56
CA THR A 106 23.24 17.70 1.12
C THR A 106 23.48 16.59 0.10
N LEU A 107 22.45 16.19 -0.64
CA LEU A 107 22.52 15.15 -1.68
C LEU A 107 23.42 15.60 -2.83
N TYR A 108 23.25 16.83 -3.32
CA TYR A 108 24.08 17.41 -4.36
C TYR A 108 25.55 17.38 -3.96
N LYS A 109 25.86 17.84 -2.74
CA LYS A 109 27.22 17.84 -2.22
C LYS A 109 27.81 16.42 -2.14
N ALA A 110 27.03 15.46 -1.65
CA ALA A 110 27.48 14.08 -1.58
C ALA A 110 27.77 13.49 -2.98
N ILE A 111 26.95 13.82 -3.97
CA ILE A 111 27.16 13.42 -5.36
C ILE A 111 28.43 14.08 -5.92
N ASP A 112 28.58 15.40 -5.77
CA ASP A 112 29.72 16.16 -6.26
C ASP A 112 31.05 15.71 -5.63
N ASP A 113 31.05 15.39 -4.32
CA ASP A 113 32.22 14.86 -3.64
C ASP A 113 32.61 13.46 -4.16
N LEU A 114 31.63 12.60 -4.48
CA LEU A 114 31.86 11.26 -5.03
C LEU A 114 32.35 11.29 -6.48
N THR A 115 31.81 12.17 -7.31
CA THR A 115 32.15 12.25 -8.75
C THR A 115 33.54 12.87 -8.98
N LYS A 116 34.08 13.61 -8.02
CA LYS A 116 35.46 14.13 -8.06
C LYS A 116 36.54 13.09 -7.79
N VAL A 117 36.21 12.00 -7.11
CA VAL A 117 37.17 10.97 -6.67
C VAL A 117 37.28 9.82 -7.68
N GLU A 118 36.20 9.59 -8.45
CA GLU A 118 36.08 8.50 -9.41
C GLU A 118 36.35 8.99 -10.85
N ASP A 119 37.14 8.25 -11.64
CA ASP A 119 37.27 8.47 -13.09
C ASP A 119 36.09 7.85 -13.84
N LEU A 120 34.87 8.19 -13.40
CA LEU A 120 33.62 7.70 -13.97
C LEU A 120 32.94 8.84 -14.74
N ASN A 121 32.69 8.61 -16.03
CA ASN A 121 31.88 9.50 -16.85
C ASN A 121 30.51 8.86 -17.13
N LEU A 122 29.45 9.49 -16.63
CA LEU A 122 28.06 9.08 -16.83
C LEU A 122 27.31 10.27 -17.42
N SER A 123 26.64 10.08 -18.56
CA SER A 123 25.69 11.06 -19.10
C SER A 123 24.36 10.42 -19.46
N LEU A 124 23.28 11.16 -19.20
CA LEU A 124 21.93 10.80 -19.62
C LEU A 124 21.50 11.72 -20.76
N GLN A 125 21.20 11.12 -21.91
CA GLN A 125 20.66 11.83 -23.06
C GLN A 125 19.14 11.62 -23.16
N ILE A 126 18.38 12.71 -23.12
CA ILE A 126 16.92 12.69 -23.26
C ILE A 126 16.55 13.32 -24.61
N LYS A 127 15.88 12.55 -25.47
CA LYS A 127 15.38 13.03 -26.77
C LYS A 127 13.87 13.25 -26.69
N PHE A 128 13.45 14.50 -26.87
CA PHE A 128 12.06 14.92 -26.82
C PHE A 128 11.77 15.93 -27.93
N ASN A 129 10.69 15.71 -28.70
CA ASN A 129 10.28 16.60 -29.81
C ASN A 129 11.40 16.96 -30.82
N LYS A 130 12.24 15.97 -31.18
CA LYS A 130 13.43 16.13 -32.07
C LYS A 130 14.56 16.98 -31.49
N VAL A 131 14.45 17.40 -30.23
CA VAL A 131 15.52 18.05 -29.49
C VAL A 131 16.15 17.02 -28.54
N SER A 132 17.45 17.14 -28.31
CA SER A 132 18.19 16.30 -27.38
C SER A 132 18.80 17.17 -26.31
N VAL A 133 18.55 16.84 -25.04
CA VAL A 133 19.28 17.41 -23.91
C VAL A 133 20.22 16.35 -23.36
N GLU A 134 21.37 16.78 -22.88
CA GLU A 134 22.33 15.93 -22.17
C GLU A 134 22.48 16.47 -20.76
N LEU A 135 22.44 15.56 -19.81
CA LEU A 135 22.68 15.83 -18.40
C LEU A 135 24.12 15.45 -18.06
N ASP A 136 24.78 16.30 -17.27
CA ASP A 136 26.07 15.94 -16.70
C ASP A 136 25.95 14.81 -15.66
N ILE A 137 27.08 14.38 -15.09
CA ILE A 137 27.09 13.30 -14.12
C ILE A 137 26.29 13.61 -12.84
N ASN A 138 26.39 14.84 -12.33
CA ASN A 138 25.71 15.25 -11.10
C ASN A 138 24.19 15.31 -11.34
N GLU A 139 23.77 15.94 -12.44
CA GLU A 139 22.38 16.02 -12.89
C GLU A 139 21.79 14.62 -13.14
N SER A 140 22.55 13.75 -13.79
CA SER A 140 22.13 12.38 -14.08
C SER A 140 21.88 11.59 -12.80
N LEU A 141 22.77 11.69 -11.82
CA LEU A 141 22.64 10.99 -10.53
C LEU A 141 21.47 11.53 -9.70
N ILE A 142 21.20 12.84 -9.74
CA ILE A 142 20.03 13.43 -9.10
C ILE A 142 18.74 12.88 -9.72
N VAL A 143 18.63 12.90 -11.05
CA VAL A 143 17.48 12.35 -11.78
C VAL A 143 17.25 10.87 -11.47
N ILE A 144 18.32 10.07 -11.42
CA ILE A 144 18.26 8.65 -11.03
C ILE A 144 17.76 8.50 -9.59
N ASN A 145 18.24 9.33 -8.67
CA ASN A 145 17.81 9.30 -7.27
C ASN A 145 16.31 9.61 -7.14
N THR A 146 15.82 10.66 -7.82
CA THR A 146 14.40 11.01 -7.84
C THR A 146 13.52 9.84 -8.32
N LEU A 147 13.92 9.16 -9.40
CA LEU A 147 13.22 7.96 -9.89
C LEU A 147 13.23 6.84 -8.84
N ALA A 148 14.36 6.57 -8.20
CA ALA A 148 14.47 5.56 -7.17
C ALA A 148 13.57 5.85 -5.96
N VAL A 149 13.55 7.11 -5.52
CA VAL A 149 12.72 7.59 -4.40
C VAL A 149 11.23 7.48 -4.75
N LYS A 150 10.82 7.89 -5.96
CA LYS A 150 9.43 7.72 -6.41
C LYS A 150 9.05 6.25 -6.45
N ARG A 151 9.90 5.37 -6.97
CA ARG A 151 9.65 3.92 -7.00
C ARG A 151 9.47 3.35 -5.59
N ALA A 152 10.30 3.76 -4.64
CA ALA A 152 10.20 3.35 -3.26
C ALA A 152 8.90 3.86 -2.60
N ALA A 153 8.54 5.12 -2.85
CA ALA A 153 7.30 5.72 -2.35
C ALA A 153 6.05 5.00 -2.90
N LEU A 154 6.01 4.70 -4.20
CA LEU A 154 4.93 3.94 -4.84
C LEU A 154 4.78 2.54 -4.23
N ARG A 155 5.90 1.81 -4.05
CA ARG A 155 5.88 0.49 -3.39
C ARG A 155 5.26 0.59 -2.00
N GLY A 156 5.78 1.47 -1.14
CA GLY A 156 5.30 1.60 0.23
C GLY A 156 3.82 2.00 0.30
N GLY A 157 3.41 2.94 -0.54
CA GLY A 157 2.03 3.42 -0.62
C GLY A 157 1.04 2.36 -1.12
N LEU A 158 1.32 1.77 -2.28
CA LEU A 158 0.39 0.84 -2.93
C LEU A 158 0.18 -0.46 -2.15
N TRP A 159 1.22 -1.03 -1.53
CA TRP A 159 1.05 -2.21 -0.66
C TRP A 159 0.13 -1.92 0.53
N SER A 160 0.31 -0.76 1.16
CA SER A 160 -0.53 -0.34 2.29
C SER A 160 -1.97 -0.06 1.87
N THR A 161 -2.17 0.65 0.75
CA THR A 161 -3.50 0.94 0.21
C THR A 161 -4.21 -0.34 -0.21
N ALA A 162 -3.49 -1.27 -0.84
CA ALA A 162 -4.04 -2.56 -1.27
C ALA A 162 -4.57 -3.40 -0.11
N GLY A 163 -3.83 -3.48 1.00
CA GLY A 163 -4.33 -4.08 2.23
C GLY A 163 -5.65 -3.43 2.65
N LYS A 164 -5.59 -2.14 3.02
CA LYS A 164 -6.74 -1.41 3.58
C LYS A 164 -8.01 -1.45 2.72
N GLN A 165 -7.86 -1.37 1.40
CA GLN A 165 -9.03 -1.35 0.50
C GLN A 165 -9.59 -2.75 0.21
N THR A 166 -8.83 -3.81 0.51
CA THR A 166 -9.26 -5.19 0.26
C THR A 166 -9.78 -5.87 1.53
N GLU A 167 -9.30 -5.49 2.72
CA GLU A 167 -9.65 -6.12 4.01
C GLU A 167 -11.18 -6.21 4.21
N GLY A 168 -11.90 -5.09 4.06
CA GLY A 168 -13.36 -5.04 4.19
C GLY A 168 -14.10 -5.85 3.11
N PRO A 169 -13.86 -5.60 1.80
CA PRO A 169 -14.48 -6.37 0.73
C PRO A 169 -14.26 -7.88 0.83
N LEU A 170 -13.04 -8.32 1.20
CA LEU A 170 -12.74 -9.74 1.40
C LEU A 170 -13.66 -10.35 2.47
N MET A 171 -13.78 -9.70 3.64
CA MET A 171 -14.61 -10.21 4.73
C MET A 171 -16.10 -10.24 4.36
N ILE A 172 -16.59 -9.24 3.63
CA ILE A 172 -17.97 -9.23 3.13
C ILE A 172 -18.17 -10.38 2.14
N THR A 173 -17.22 -10.60 1.22
CA THR A 173 -17.28 -11.72 0.27
C THR A 173 -17.33 -13.06 1.00
N LEU A 174 -16.48 -13.28 2.01
CA LEU A 174 -16.53 -14.49 2.85
C LEU A 174 -17.90 -14.68 3.50
N CYS A 175 -18.46 -13.63 4.12
CA CYS A 175 -19.79 -13.70 4.73
C CYS A 175 -20.89 -14.02 3.71
N LYS A 176 -20.88 -13.38 2.55
CA LYS A 176 -21.89 -13.57 1.49
C LYS A 176 -21.77 -14.92 0.79
N LEU A 177 -20.58 -15.50 0.66
CA LEU A 177 -20.38 -16.86 0.13
C LEU A 177 -21.08 -17.89 1.02
N TYR A 178 -21.02 -17.70 2.34
CA TYR A 178 -21.67 -18.56 3.33
C TYR A 178 -23.09 -18.11 3.71
N ASN A 179 -23.66 -17.15 2.99
CA ASN A 179 -24.98 -16.57 3.28
C ASN A 179 -25.17 -16.19 4.76
N VAL A 180 -24.12 -15.65 5.39
CA VAL A 180 -24.21 -15.11 6.75
C VAL A 180 -25.21 -13.96 6.73
N PRO A 181 -26.19 -13.89 7.65
CA PRO A 181 -27.17 -12.80 7.68
C PRO A 181 -26.48 -11.45 7.89
N ILE A 182 -27.03 -10.39 7.29
CA ILE A 182 -26.41 -9.05 7.27
C ILE A 182 -26.30 -8.44 8.68
N GLU A 183 -27.18 -8.83 9.59
CA GLU A 183 -27.18 -8.44 11.00
C GLU A 183 -26.00 -9.05 11.79
N ASN A 184 -25.43 -10.15 11.28
CA ASN A 184 -24.34 -10.89 11.92
C ASN A 184 -22.95 -10.39 11.52
N TYR A 185 -22.82 -9.33 10.70
CA TYR A 185 -21.51 -8.76 10.38
C TYR A 185 -21.54 -7.27 10.05
N SER A 186 -20.39 -6.62 10.12
CA SER A 186 -20.24 -5.21 9.71
C SER A 186 -18.77 -4.79 9.66
N ILE A 187 -18.48 -3.77 8.84
CA ILE A 187 -17.18 -3.08 8.87
C ILE A 187 -17.06 -2.13 10.08
N LYS A 188 -18.18 -1.57 10.55
CA LYS A 188 -18.20 -0.59 11.64
C LYS A 188 -18.63 -1.25 12.97
N PRO A 189 -18.01 -0.89 14.10
CA PRO A 189 -18.45 -1.40 15.41
C PRO A 189 -19.88 -0.96 15.70
N ARG A 190 -20.58 -1.69 16.60
CA ARG A 190 -21.85 -1.17 17.16
C ARG A 190 -21.57 0.20 17.79
N ALA A 191 -22.50 1.15 17.62
CA ALA A 191 -22.36 2.49 18.17
C ALA A 191 -22.23 2.43 19.71
N LYS A 192 -20.99 2.40 20.20
CA LYS A 192 -20.69 2.53 21.63
C LYS A 192 -20.51 4.02 21.94
N LYS A 193 -21.10 4.48 23.05
CA LYS A 193 -20.66 5.69 23.75
C LYS A 193 -19.18 5.46 24.11
N ILE A 194 -18.28 6.08 23.36
CA ILE A 194 -16.83 6.00 23.62
C ILE A 194 -16.60 6.39 25.08
N LYS A 195 -16.14 5.45 25.92
CA LYS A 195 -15.70 5.80 27.27
C LYS A 195 -14.41 6.60 27.14
N LYS A 196 -14.37 7.74 27.82
CA LYS A 196 -13.20 8.64 27.83
C LYS A 196 -11.97 7.84 28.31
N GLY A 197 -11.01 7.59 27.42
CA GLY A 197 -9.78 6.83 27.70
C GLY A 197 -9.65 5.50 26.96
N GLU A 198 -10.68 5.02 26.25
CA GLU A 198 -10.51 3.85 25.35
C GLU A 198 -9.76 4.27 24.08
N VAL A 199 -8.61 3.63 23.84
CA VAL A 199 -7.84 3.81 22.60
C VAL A 199 -8.63 3.17 21.47
N ASN A 200 -9.19 4.00 20.59
CA ASN A 200 -9.93 3.55 19.41
C ASN A 200 -8.93 3.02 18.37
N ARG A 201 -8.55 1.74 18.49
CA ARG A 201 -7.70 1.06 17.50
C ARG A 201 -8.57 0.67 16.30
N GLU A 202 -8.10 0.96 15.09
CA GLU A 202 -8.77 0.64 13.82
C GLU A 202 -8.84 -0.89 13.70
N ILE A 203 -10.05 -1.47 13.84
CA ILE A 203 -10.35 -2.89 13.61
C ILE A 203 -10.96 -3.01 12.21
N ASP A 204 -10.54 -4.03 11.47
CA ASP A 204 -10.87 -4.16 10.05
C ASP A 204 -12.33 -4.58 9.83
N PHE A 205 -12.87 -5.48 10.68
CA PHE A 205 -14.21 -6.04 10.52
C PHE A 205 -14.78 -6.63 11.82
N PHE A 206 -16.09 -6.87 11.86
CA PHE A 206 -16.79 -7.46 13.01
C PHE A 206 -17.78 -8.54 12.59
N LEU A 207 -17.72 -9.70 13.25
CA LEU A 207 -18.79 -10.70 13.27
C LEU A 207 -19.62 -10.55 14.54
N ARG A 208 -20.91 -10.91 14.50
CA ARG A 208 -21.86 -10.66 15.59
C ARG A 208 -22.75 -11.87 15.83
N LEU A 209 -22.97 -12.17 17.10
CA LEU A 209 -23.98 -13.13 17.55
C LEU A 209 -24.68 -12.53 18.77
N ASP A 210 -25.99 -12.29 18.67
CA ASP A 210 -26.80 -11.65 19.71
C ASP A 210 -26.17 -10.33 20.20
N ASP A 211 -25.68 -10.28 21.43
CA ASP A 211 -25.01 -9.12 22.03
C ASP A 211 -23.47 -9.18 21.98
N THR A 212 -22.92 -10.25 21.42
CA THR A 212 -21.48 -10.47 21.30
C THR A 212 -20.97 -9.95 19.96
N GLU A 213 -19.86 -9.21 19.99
CA GLU A 213 -19.17 -8.69 18.80
C GLU A 213 -17.74 -9.22 18.79
N TYR A 214 -17.42 -10.00 17.76
CA TYR A 214 -16.12 -10.60 17.53
C TYR A 214 -15.33 -9.72 16.57
N LYS A 215 -14.19 -9.21 17.03
CA LYS A 215 -13.28 -8.42 16.20
C LYS A 215 -12.54 -9.34 15.22
N CYS A 216 -12.52 -8.94 13.96
CA CYS A 216 -11.83 -9.66 12.90
C CYS A 216 -10.74 -8.76 12.34
N GLU A 217 -9.57 -9.35 12.15
CA GLU A 217 -8.39 -8.68 11.62
C GLU A 217 -7.98 -9.40 10.33
N VAL A 218 -7.65 -8.62 9.31
CA VAL A 218 -7.25 -9.15 7.99
C VAL A 218 -5.86 -8.64 7.66
N LYS A 219 -4.97 -9.53 7.17
CA LYS A 219 -3.60 -9.16 6.80
C LYS A 219 -3.15 -9.85 5.52
N LEU A 220 -3.06 -9.07 4.45
CA LEU A 220 -2.58 -9.52 3.14
C LEU A 220 -1.04 -9.46 3.08
N MET A 221 -0.36 -10.39 3.75
CA MET A 221 1.10 -10.36 3.94
C MET A 221 1.86 -11.41 3.13
N GLY A 222 3.17 -11.18 2.99
CA GLY A 222 4.17 -12.16 2.54
C GLY A 222 4.39 -13.31 3.54
N LYS A 223 4.93 -14.43 3.04
CA LYS A 223 5.43 -15.52 3.89
C LYS A 223 6.55 -14.98 4.79
N GLY A 224 6.39 -15.09 6.12
CA GLY A 224 7.50 -14.92 7.06
C GLY A 224 7.49 -13.67 7.95
N ASN A 225 6.34 -13.06 8.22
CA ASN A 225 6.24 -12.08 9.32
C ASN A 225 5.69 -12.74 10.59
N PRO A 226 6.52 -13.29 11.49
CA PRO A 226 6.02 -13.89 12.74
C PRO A 226 5.32 -12.87 13.65
N GLU A 227 5.68 -11.59 13.58
CA GLU A 227 5.14 -10.50 14.41
C GLU A 227 3.68 -10.14 14.06
N SER A 228 3.12 -10.70 12.98
CA SER A 228 1.75 -10.39 12.62
C SER A 228 0.71 -10.95 13.59
N ALA A 229 1.06 -12.03 14.31
CA ALA A 229 0.22 -12.52 15.41
C ALA A 229 0.17 -11.51 16.56
N ASP A 230 1.18 -10.63 16.69
CA ASP A 230 1.18 -9.58 17.73
C ASP A 230 0.09 -8.53 17.47
N ALA A 231 -0.30 -8.32 16.20
CA ALA A 231 -1.42 -7.45 15.86
C ALA A 231 -2.74 -7.99 16.44
N VAL A 232 -2.92 -9.32 16.41
CA VAL A 232 -4.08 -10.00 17.00
C VAL A 232 -4.08 -9.84 18.52
N ILE A 233 -2.92 -10.08 19.17
CA ILE A 233 -2.76 -9.95 20.62
C ILE A 233 -3.02 -8.50 21.06
N ALA A 234 -2.46 -7.52 20.36
CA ALA A 234 -2.61 -6.12 20.70
C ALA A 234 -4.04 -5.60 20.50
N ARG A 235 -4.81 -6.20 19.61
CA ARG A 235 -6.17 -5.75 19.27
C ARG A 235 -7.27 -6.59 19.93
N ASP A 236 -6.90 -7.69 20.56
CA ASP A 236 -7.82 -8.64 21.19
C ASP A 236 -8.84 -9.13 20.15
N SER A 237 -8.32 -9.59 19.00
CA SER A 237 -9.11 -10.06 17.86
C SER A 237 -9.44 -11.54 18.00
N ALA A 238 -10.69 -11.90 17.72
CA ALA A 238 -11.17 -13.27 17.80
C ALA A 238 -10.96 -14.06 16.51
N VAL A 239 -10.83 -13.36 15.37
CA VAL A 239 -10.61 -13.96 14.05
C VAL A 239 -9.46 -13.27 13.33
N PHE A 240 -8.57 -14.06 12.73
CA PHE A 240 -7.46 -13.58 11.91
C PHE A 240 -7.48 -14.20 10.50
N VAL A 241 -7.64 -13.38 9.47
CA VAL A 241 -7.62 -13.82 8.06
C VAL A 241 -6.34 -13.32 7.40
N ALA A 242 -5.56 -14.18 6.79
CA ALA A 242 -4.33 -13.79 6.13
C ALA A 242 -4.13 -14.48 4.77
N ASP A 243 -3.39 -13.84 3.86
CA ASP A 243 -2.96 -14.48 2.61
C ASP A 243 -2.19 -15.78 2.91
N LYS A 244 -1.16 -15.69 3.76
CA LYS A 244 -0.30 -16.81 4.13
C LYS A 244 0.04 -16.80 5.62
N LEU A 245 0.05 -17.96 6.26
CA LEU A 245 0.39 -18.12 7.68
C LEU A 245 1.55 -19.11 7.82
N SER A 246 2.55 -18.76 8.64
CA SER A 246 3.57 -19.73 9.05
C SER A 246 3.01 -20.73 10.06
N ASP A 247 3.64 -21.90 10.20
CA ASP A 247 3.23 -22.89 11.20
C ASP A 247 3.32 -22.34 12.62
N GLN A 248 4.31 -21.47 12.88
CA GLN A 248 4.43 -20.76 14.15
C GLN A 248 3.25 -19.82 14.39
N ASN A 249 2.78 -19.08 13.37
CA ASN A 249 1.60 -18.23 13.53
C ASN A 249 0.36 -19.06 13.85
N LYS A 250 0.16 -20.20 13.18
CA LYS A 250 -0.99 -21.08 13.42
C LYS A 250 -0.97 -21.60 14.86
N ALA A 251 0.17 -22.12 15.31
CA ALA A 251 0.33 -22.61 16.69
C ALA A 251 0.10 -21.50 17.74
N GLN A 252 0.56 -20.27 17.48
CA GLN A 252 0.32 -19.14 18.37
C GLN A 252 -1.16 -18.76 18.43
N LEU A 253 -1.84 -18.67 17.28
CA LEU A 253 -3.27 -18.35 17.22
C LEU A 253 -4.11 -19.41 17.92
N GLU A 254 -3.76 -20.69 17.74
CA GLU A 254 -4.39 -21.81 18.45
C GLU A 254 -4.18 -21.73 19.97
N GLN A 255 -2.96 -21.44 20.43
CA GLN A 255 -2.67 -21.26 21.85
C GLN A 255 -3.45 -20.08 22.46
N LEU A 256 -3.69 -19.04 21.68
CA LEU A 256 -4.46 -17.86 22.07
C LEU A 256 -5.97 -18.03 21.90
N ASN A 257 -6.43 -19.19 21.43
CA ASN A 257 -7.83 -19.47 21.10
C ASN A 257 -8.42 -18.45 20.11
N VAL A 258 -7.61 -18.05 19.12
CA VAL A 258 -8.01 -17.16 18.02
C VAL A 258 -8.27 -18.00 16.78
N GLU A 259 -9.44 -17.81 16.19
CA GLU A 259 -9.79 -18.44 14.92
C GLU A 259 -8.98 -17.86 13.76
N TRP A 260 -8.61 -18.70 12.80
CA TRP A 260 -7.77 -18.25 11.70
C TRP A 260 -8.16 -18.84 10.35
N VAL A 261 -7.89 -18.08 9.29
CA VAL A 261 -8.04 -18.50 7.89
C VAL A 261 -6.78 -18.13 7.11
N GLU A 262 -6.17 -19.13 6.49
CA GLU A 262 -5.09 -18.95 5.51
C GLU A 262 -5.69 -19.06 4.11
N MET A 263 -5.73 -17.95 3.37
CA MET A 263 -6.38 -17.88 2.05
C MET A 263 -5.63 -18.71 0.99
N ARG A 264 -4.30 -18.59 0.96
CA ARG A 264 -3.42 -19.29 0.01
C ARG A 264 -3.02 -20.66 0.55
N ASN A 265 -4.01 -21.54 0.66
CA ASN A 265 -3.93 -22.90 1.14
C ASN A 265 -4.89 -23.79 0.33
N GLU A 266 -4.68 -25.11 0.30
CA GLU A 266 -5.61 -26.07 -0.32
C GLU A 266 -7.03 -25.99 0.26
N VAL A 267 -7.17 -25.76 1.57
CA VAL A 267 -8.47 -25.49 2.21
C VAL A 267 -8.91 -24.05 1.94
N GLY A 268 -7.96 -23.12 1.97
CA GLY A 268 -8.16 -21.71 1.63
C GLY A 268 -9.30 -21.05 2.40
N PHE A 269 -10.13 -20.29 1.67
CA PHE A 269 -11.29 -19.62 2.22
C PHE A 269 -12.31 -20.56 2.87
N LYS A 270 -12.33 -21.86 2.51
CA LYS A 270 -13.31 -22.82 3.02
C LYS A 270 -13.20 -23.04 4.53
N ARG A 271 -12.02 -22.78 5.10
CA ARG A 271 -11.80 -22.82 6.55
C ARG A 271 -12.65 -21.79 7.31
N PHE A 272 -13.09 -20.73 6.64
CA PHE A 272 -13.97 -19.72 7.24
C PHE A 272 -15.27 -20.35 7.75
N LYS A 273 -15.75 -21.44 7.16
CA LYS A 273 -16.87 -22.21 7.70
C LYS A 273 -16.64 -22.64 9.15
N THR A 274 -15.49 -23.25 9.43
CA THR A 274 -15.12 -23.71 10.78
C THR A 274 -15.08 -22.55 11.77
N VAL A 275 -14.64 -21.37 11.32
CA VAL A 275 -14.68 -20.15 12.14
C VAL A 275 -16.12 -19.79 12.50
N LEU A 276 -17.03 -19.79 11.53
CA LEU A 276 -18.46 -19.49 11.76
C LEU A 276 -19.11 -20.54 12.68
N GLU A 277 -18.81 -21.82 12.50
CA GLU A 277 -19.28 -22.92 13.35
C GLU A 277 -18.81 -22.76 14.81
N ASN A 278 -17.52 -22.50 15.02
CA ASN A 278 -16.94 -22.36 16.35
C ASN A 278 -17.46 -21.11 17.09
N LEU A 279 -17.74 -20.03 16.36
CA LEU A 279 -18.32 -18.81 16.92
C LEU A 279 -19.86 -18.85 17.03
N GLY A 280 -20.51 -19.91 16.53
CA GLY A 280 -21.97 -20.05 16.51
C GLY A 280 -22.69 -19.08 15.57
N ILE A 281 -22.01 -18.54 14.56
CA ILE A 281 -22.57 -17.58 13.62
C ILE A 281 -23.48 -18.30 12.61
N PRO A 282 -24.75 -17.88 12.41
CA PRO A 282 -25.62 -18.47 11.42
C PRO A 282 -25.05 -18.38 10.00
N HIS A 283 -25.03 -19.50 9.30
CA HIS A 283 -24.50 -19.60 7.94
C HIS A 283 -25.10 -20.80 7.20
N SER A 284 -24.91 -20.85 5.88
CA SER A 284 -25.28 -21.96 5.01
C SER A 284 -24.05 -22.72 4.52
N GLU A 285 -24.22 -23.98 4.17
CA GLU A 285 -23.21 -24.73 3.41
C GLU A 285 -23.02 -24.12 2.02
N LEU A 286 -21.80 -24.19 1.47
CA LEU A 286 -21.54 -23.74 0.10
C LEU A 286 -22.30 -24.60 -0.93
N GLY A 287 -22.42 -25.91 -0.71
CA GLY A 287 -23.00 -26.83 -1.69
C GLY A 287 -22.25 -26.83 -3.04
N ASP A 288 -22.95 -27.18 -4.12
CA ASP A 288 -22.42 -27.23 -5.50
C ASP A 288 -22.50 -25.87 -6.22
N ILE A 289 -22.25 -24.76 -5.52
CA ILE A 289 -22.30 -23.43 -6.13
C ILE A 289 -21.10 -23.18 -7.06
N ASP A 290 -21.36 -22.48 -8.16
CA ASP A 290 -20.32 -21.89 -9.00
C ASP A 290 -19.74 -20.67 -8.27
N ILE A 291 -18.54 -20.83 -7.71
CA ILE A 291 -17.86 -19.80 -6.92
C ILE A 291 -17.54 -18.56 -7.75
N GLU A 292 -17.16 -18.71 -9.03
CA GLU A 292 -16.84 -17.56 -9.88
C GLU A 292 -18.09 -16.74 -10.16
N LYS A 293 -19.17 -17.40 -10.58
CA LYS A 293 -20.45 -16.72 -10.79
C LYS A 293 -20.95 -16.04 -9.51
N ARG A 294 -20.83 -16.73 -8.37
CA ARG A 294 -21.26 -16.17 -7.08
C ARG A 294 -20.41 -14.97 -6.66
N MET A 295 -19.11 -14.98 -6.92
CA MET A 295 -18.24 -13.83 -6.68
C MET A 295 -18.64 -12.63 -7.54
N ASP A 296 -18.99 -12.83 -8.81
CA ASP A 296 -19.43 -11.74 -9.69
C ASP A 296 -20.72 -11.07 -9.17
N GLU A 297 -21.70 -11.85 -8.73
CA GLU A 297 -22.92 -11.35 -8.08
C GLU A 297 -22.56 -10.51 -6.84
N ILE A 298 -21.73 -11.06 -5.96
CA ILE A 298 -21.28 -10.39 -4.74
C ILE A 298 -20.53 -9.08 -5.06
N PHE A 299 -19.65 -9.08 -6.04
CA PHE A 299 -18.88 -7.90 -6.42
C PHE A 299 -19.76 -6.80 -7.01
N ASN A 300 -20.84 -7.14 -7.69
CA ASN A 300 -21.82 -6.16 -8.17
C ASN A 300 -22.63 -5.55 -7.02
N GLU A 301 -22.78 -6.24 -5.89
CA GLU A 301 -23.44 -5.67 -4.70
C GLU A 301 -22.49 -4.81 -3.85
N ILE A 302 -21.20 -5.16 -3.78
CA ILE A 302 -20.22 -4.47 -2.92
C ILE A 302 -19.67 -3.19 -3.56
N PHE A 303 -19.48 -3.19 -4.87
CA PHE A 303 -18.78 -2.13 -5.62
C PHE A 303 -19.74 -1.38 -6.57
N THR A 304 -20.92 -1.03 -6.07
CA THR A 304 -21.94 -0.22 -6.77
C THR A 304 -21.94 1.23 -6.32
#